data_AF-A0A0Q7WAE9-F1
#
_entry.id   AF-A0A0Q7WAE9-F1
#
_cell.length_a   1.000
_cell.length_b   1.000
_cell.length_c   1.000
_cell.angle_alpha   90.00
_cell.angle_beta   90.00
_cell.angle_gamma   90.00
#
_symmetry.space_group_name_H-M   'P 1'
#
loop_
_entity.id
_entity.type
_entity.pdbx_description
1 polymer ?
#
loop_
_entity_poly.entity_id
_entity_poly.type
_entity_poly.pdbx_seq_one_letter_code
_entity_poly.pdbx_strand_id
1 'polypeptide(L)'
;MTSVSLNTQASAAGGGRSGASGDEHLVKPGETLSGIAAERGVSLDALIRANPQIVNPNLIRPGQVLALPAGGGEPRSYRVADGDTLSKIGETLGVSWQAIAQANHLANPNLIHVGQELRVPGGGAAPVRTETTAASPATFVQTQAANRPTGVLPSTAGLSASQTYELYAGYVNAYGSAEAKADLAAGRQVILGLRTDTAVNVNGGKGAYDDRVVVLQANASGGTVTEFSANTEPSSQYDGRFGSDFNGDGRLELGRMAEGTVSFRKSRSDSLGDVLRPTGPLGVERDTNHDGRIDASDPRGKGQSTDNSFLFHAGGNGNTGSAGCQTLKPGDFRTFWNGLGDQKTFNYVLVDVDRHAAPGGATPVQPVSRDNVQLGALSERYETGGRGPGTVSSGAGDPGGVSYGSYQLAGNLGRPQQFLANEGRAWAAEFGAASPGSASFTATWKAIAAREPEAFKAAQHAYIQRTHYDVQVAHVQAATGLDLATRSAALKDVAWSTSVQHGPETNAIVKAMARVEAQGVSPSDGQAYDRALINAIYDERGKRDASGGLAYFTSSSAQVQASVAARFGDERRDALAMLDR
;
A
#
# COMPACT_ATOMS: atom_id res chain seq x y z
N MET A 1 37.57 82.85 -10.11
CA MET A 1 36.55 83.28 -9.13
C MET A 1 35.68 82.07 -8.86
N THR A 2 35.59 81.68 -7.58
CA THR A 2 34.40 81.12 -6.92
C THR A 2 33.68 79.98 -7.66
N SER A 3 33.68 78.73 -7.21
CA SER A 3 33.19 78.20 -5.92
C SER A 3 32.27 77.02 -6.28
N VAL A 4 32.53 75.82 -5.76
CA VAL A 4 31.69 75.15 -4.72
C VAL A 4 30.85 74.04 -5.38
N SER A 5 30.80 72.79 -4.90
CA SER A 5 31.38 72.20 -3.70
C SER A 5 31.14 70.68 -3.65
N LEU A 6 32.02 70.02 -2.89
CA LEU A 6 31.80 68.88 -1.96
C LEU A 6 31.39 67.53 -2.58
N ASN A 7 32.01 66.39 -2.26
CA ASN A 7 33.01 66.08 -1.23
C ASN A 7 33.73 64.75 -1.57
N THR A 8 35.07 64.79 -1.51
CA THR A 8 36.02 63.79 -0.95
C THR A 8 35.91 62.32 -1.39
N GLN A 9 36.80 61.75 -2.22
CA GLN A 9 38.26 61.44 -2.03
C GLN A 9 38.56 60.85 -0.64
N ALA A 10 39.29 59.74 -0.47
CA ALA A 10 40.59 59.36 -1.03
C ALA A 10 40.76 57.83 -0.82
N SER A 11 41.21 57.04 -1.79
CA SER A 11 42.55 56.89 -2.40
C SER A 11 43.56 56.04 -1.62
N ALA A 12 44.24 55.21 -2.42
CA ALA A 12 45.61 54.70 -2.29
C ALA A 12 45.87 53.39 -1.51
N ALA A 13 45.73 52.30 -2.27
CA ALA A 13 46.81 51.36 -2.65
C ALA A 13 47.97 51.10 -1.66
N GLY A 14 48.07 49.84 -1.24
CA GLY A 14 49.27 49.27 -0.61
C GLY A 14 49.18 47.75 -0.44
N GLY A 15 49.80 47.02 -1.39
CA GLY A 15 50.32 45.65 -1.30
C GLY A 15 49.70 44.63 -0.34
N GLY A 16 48.92 43.72 -0.91
CA GLY A 16 48.57 42.44 -0.27
C GLY A 16 47.82 41.53 -1.25
N ARG A 17 48.54 40.78 -2.08
CA ARG A 17 47.98 39.56 -2.67
C ARG A 17 47.87 38.53 -1.55
N SER A 18 46.65 38.37 -1.03
CA SER A 18 46.13 37.21 -0.28
C SER A 18 44.63 37.45 -0.17
N GLY A 19 43.82 37.04 -1.15
CA GLY A 19 43.51 35.63 -1.32
C GLY A 19 42.40 35.24 -0.34
N ALA A 20 41.17 35.63 -0.64
CA ALA A 20 40.05 34.73 -0.40
C ALA A 20 39.60 34.31 -1.79
N SER A 21 40.42 33.48 -2.45
CA SER A 21 39.86 32.54 -3.40
C SER A 21 38.72 31.88 -2.65
N GLY A 22 37.47 32.12 -3.06
CA GLY A 22 36.44 31.15 -2.70
C GLY A 22 37.00 29.84 -3.19
N ASP A 23 37.36 28.92 -2.29
CA ASP A 23 38.10 27.73 -2.71
C ASP A 23 37.24 27.04 -3.77
N GLU A 24 37.79 26.99 -4.98
CA GLU A 24 37.12 26.41 -6.11
C GLU A 24 37.59 24.96 -6.22
N HIS A 25 36.64 24.03 -6.28
CA HIS A 25 36.93 22.62 -6.45
C HIS A 25 36.66 22.21 -7.90
N LEU A 26 37.72 21.88 -8.63
CA LEU A 26 37.62 21.32 -9.98
C LEU A 26 37.30 19.83 -9.90
N VAL A 27 36.08 19.46 -10.30
CA VAL A 27 35.59 18.09 -10.29
C VAL A 27 36.45 17.20 -11.17
N LYS A 28 36.99 16.13 -10.60
CA LYS A 28 37.76 15.10 -11.29
C LYS A 28 36.85 13.91 -11.68
N PRO A 29 37.27 13.08 -12.65
CA PRO A 29 36.57 11.85 -12.96
C PRO A 29 36.35 10.97 -11.73
N GLY A 30 35.09 10.64 -11.45
CA GLY A 30 34.69 9.75 -10.35
C GLY A 30 34.36 10.44 -9.02
N GLU A 31 34.53 11.76 -8.91
CA GLU A 31 34.12 12.50 -7.70
C GLU A 31 32.60 12.75 -7.68
N THR A 32 32.04 12.84 -6.48
CA THR A 32 30.63 13.16 -6.23
C THR A 32 30.53 14.41 -5.35
N LEU A 33 29.45 15.18 -5.47
CA LEU A 33 29.24 16.38 -4.64
C LEU A 33 29.27 16.05 -3.13
N SER A 34 28.76 14.88 -2.73
CA SER A 34 28.80 14.40 -1.34
C SER A 34 30.20 13.98 -0.89
N GLY A 35 30.98 13.35 -1.76
CA GLY A 35 32.38 13.01 -1.49
C GLY A 35 33.25 14.27 -1.34
N ILE A 36 33.06 15.25 -2.22
CA ILE A 36 33.76 16.54 -2.18
C ILE A 36 33.36 17.32 -0.92
N ALA A 37 32.08 17.35 -0.56
CA ALA A 37 31.61 18.00 0.67
C ALA A 37 32.25 17.36 1.92
N ALA A 38 32.29 16.03 1.98
CA ALA A 38 32.91 15.28 3.07
C ALA A 38 34.43 15.52 3.16
N GLU A 39 35.14 15.50 2.03
CA GLU A 39 36.57 15.79 1.96
C GLU A 39 36.89 17.22 2.40
N ARG A 40 36.05 18.18 2.03
CA ARG A 40 36.24 19.61 2.30
C ARG A 40 35.66 20.06 3.64
N GLY A 41 35.06 19.14 4.40
CA GLY A 41 34.51 19.43 5.73
C GLY A 41 33.35 20.42 5.71
N VAL A 42 32.62 20.50 4.60
CA VAL A 42 31.45 21.38 4.43
C VAL A 42 30.19 20.54 4.27
N SER A 43 29.03 21.05 4.67
CA SER A 43 27.79 20.30 4.45
C SER A 43 27.43 20.24 2.97
N LEU A 44 26.92 19.10 2.51
CA LEU A 44 26.45 18.92 1.13
C LEU A 44 25.43 19.99 0.75
N ASP A 45 24.52 20.33 1.65
CA ASP A 45 23.53 21.39 1.45
C ASP A 45 24.15 22.78 1.33
N ALA A 46 25.21 23.08 2.10
CA ALA A 46 25.93 24.34 1.94
C ALA A 46 26.68 24.38 0.60
N LEU A 47 27.25 23.26 0.18
CA LEU A 47 27.93 23.14 -1.10
C LEU A 47 26.97 23.26 -2.28
N ILE A 48 25.77 22.67 -2.20
CA ILE A 48 24.72 22.81 -3.20
C ILE A 48 24.22 24.26 -3.26
N ARG A 49 23.99 24.91 -2.11
CA ARG A 49 23.55 26.31 -2.06
C ARG A 49 24.61 27.29 -2.59
N ALA A 50 25.89 26.99 -2.41
CA ALA A 50 26.98 27.78 -2.99
C ALA A 50 27.09 27.58 -4.51
N ASN A 51 26.47 26.54 -5.07
CA ASN A 51 26.50 26.20 -6.49
C ASN A 51 25.09 26.07 -7.08
N PRO A 52 24.25 27.13 -7.02
CA PRO A 52 22.86 27.08 -7.49
C PRO A 52 22.72 26.80 -8.99
N GLN A 53 23.80 26.94 -9.77
CA GLN A 53 23.87 26.56 -11.17
C GLN A 53 23.77 25.03 -11.40
N ILE A 54 23.92 24.21 -10.36
CA ILE A 54 23.84 22.75 -10.46
C ILE A 54 22.39 22.32 -10.27
N VAL A 55 21.70 22.17 -11.39
CA VAL A 55 20.27 21.80 -11.44
C VAL A 55 20.02 20.38 -10.93
N ASN A 56 20.98 19.47 -11.11
CA ASN A 56 20.93 18.12 -10.56
C ASN A 56 22.18 17.86 -9.70
N PRO A 57 22.06 17.86 -8.37
CA PRO A 57 23.17 17.61 -7.44
C PRO A 57 23.83 16.22 -7.56
N ASN A 58 23.19 15.28 -8.24
CA ASN A 58 23.73 13.94 -8.52
C ASN A 58 24.46 13.86 -9.86
N LEU A 59 24.55 14.97 -10.61
CA LEU A 59 25.17 15.02 -11.93
C LEU A 59 26.15 16.21 -12.00
N ILE A 60 27.40 15.94 -11.61
CA ILE A 60 28.55 16.81 -11.87
C ILE A 60 29.43 16.19 -12.94
N ARG A 61 30.04 17.04 -13.77
CA ARG A 61 30.90 16.59 -14.87
C ARG A 61 32.37 16.82 -14.54
N PRO A 62 33.27 15.92 -14.92
CA PRO A 62 34.70 16.18 -14.83
C PRO A 62 35.08 17.47 -15.56
N GLY A 63 35.88 18.32 -14.91
CA GLY A 63 36.23 19.66 -15.39
C GLY A 63 35.26 20.77 -14.95
N GLN A 64 34.18 20.44 -14.24
CA GLN A 64 33.25 21.41 -13.68
C GLN A 64 33.84 22.05 -12.42
N VAL A 65 33.74 23.38 -12.28
CA VAL A 65 34.26 24.12 -11.13
C VAL A 65 33.13 24.37 -10.12
N LEU A 66 33.38 24.04 -8.85
CA LEU A 66 32.45 24.22 -7.73
C LEU A 66 32.97 25.28 -6.77
N ALA A 67 32.14 26.24 -6.39
CA ALA A 67 32.43 27.18 -5.32
C ALA A 67 32.24 26.51 -3.95
N LEU A 68 33.28 26.41 -3.12
CA LEU A 68 33.16 25.88 -1.77
C LEU A 68 32.64 26.98 -0.80
N PRO A 69 31.65 26.68 0.05
CA PRO A 69 31.12 27.63 1.02
C PRO A 69 32.11 27.87 2.18
N ALA A 70 32.32 29.12 2.57
CA ALA A 70 33.21 29.47 3.67
C ALA A 70 32.52 29.39 5.05
N GLY A 71 33.10 28.59 5.97
CA GLY A 71 32.84 28.67 7.42
C GLY A 71 32.42 27.36 8.09
N GLY A 72 33.38 26.58 8.59
CA GLY A 72 33.18 25.45 9.50
C GLY A 72 33.44 25.85 10.97
N GLY A 73 32.60 25.41 11.90
CA GLY A 73 32.80 25.58 13.35
C GLY A 73 33.24 24.28 14.01
N GLU A 74 34.17 24.39 14.97
CA GLU A 74 34.87 23.28 15.64
C GLU A 74 33.97 22.28 16.41
N PRO A 75 34.40 21.01 16.59
CA PRO A 75 33.65 19.95 17.27
C PRO A 75 33.39 20.25 18.76
N ARG A 76 32.22 19.88 19.28
CA ARG A 76 31.85 20.00 20.71
C ARG A 76 31.78 18.62 21.39
N SER A 77 32.07 18.52 22.69
CA SER A 77 31.88 17.28 23.47
C SER A 77 30.55 17.30 24.24
N TYR A 78 29.86 16.17 24.33
CA TYR A 78 28.58 15.99 25.02
C TYR A 78 28.62 14.78 25.96
N ARG A 79 28.19 14.94 27.22
CA ARG A 79 28.17 13.86 28.21
C ARG A 79 26.77 13.25 28.34
N VAL A 80 26.67 11.94 28.08
CA VAL A 80 25.43 11.15 28.09
C VAL A 80 24.78 11.17 29.48
N ALA A 81 23.52 11.53 29.57
CA ALA A 81 22.70 11.52 30.78
C ALA A 81 21.81 10.27 30.87
N ASP A 82 21.16 10.07 32.02
CA ASP A 82 20.22 8.95 32.20
C ASP A 82 19.01 9.10 31.27
N GLY A 83 18.70 8.02 30.54
CA GLY A 83 17.63 8.01 29.53
C GLY A 83 18.01 8.56 28.15
N ASP A 84 19.27 8.92 27.92
CA ASP A 84 19.76 9.35 26.61
C ASP A 84 19.93 8.20 25.62
N THR A 85 19.75 8.51 24.35
CA THR A 85 20.09 7.66 23.20
C THR A 85 20.80 8.51 22.16
N LEU A 86 21.65 7.92 21.31
CA LEU A 86 22.35 8.68 20.25
C LEU A 86 21.39 9.45 19.34
N SER A 87 20.20 8.89 19.05
CA SER A 87 19.14 9.55 18.29
C SER A 87 18.62 10.81 18.97
N LYS A 88 18.32 10.73 20.28
CA LYS A 88 17.85 11.90 21.06
C LYS A 88 18.93 12.97 21.22
N ILE A 89 20.18 12.57 21.47
CA ILE A 89 21.32 13.48 21.56
C ILE A 89 21.51 14.19 20.22
N GLY A 90 21.47 13.44 19.12
CA GLY A 90 21.59 13.99 17.78
C GLY A 90 20.49 14.99 17.44
N GLU A 91 19.23 14.65 17.73
CA GLU A 91 18.09 15.55 17.54
C GLU A 91 18.22 16.83 18.38
N THR A 92 18.62 16.69 19.64
CA THR A 92 18.80 17.82 20.57
C THR A 92 19.91 18.77 20.13
N LEU A 93 20.98 18.23 19.55
CA LEU A 93 22.17 19.01 19.15
C LEU A 93 22.15 19.41 17.67
N GLY A 94 21.14 18.98 16.91
CA GLY A 94 21.02 19.26 15.48
C GLY A 94 22.05 18.53 14.61
N VAL A 95 22.48 17.34 15.02
CA VAL A 95 23.52 16.53 14.36
C VAL A 95 23.04 15.09 14.23
N SER A 96 23.24 14.43 13.09
CA SER A 96 22.72 13.06 12.94
C SER A 96 23.40 12.08 13.90
N TRP A 97 22.63 11.11 14.42
CA TRP A 97 23.18 10.09 15.31
C TRP A 97 24.26 9.26 14.62
N GLN A 98 24.20 9.08 13.30
CA GLN A 98 25.23 8.41 12.51
C GLN A 98 26.54 9.21 12.53
N ALA A 99 26.47 10.53 12.41
CA ALA A 99 27.64 11.39 12.48
C ALA A 99 28.27 11.37 13.88
N ILE A 100 27.46 11.32 14.93
CA ILE A 100 27.94 11.18 16.32
C ILE A 100 28.54 9.77 16.53
N ALA A 101 27.88 8.71 16.07
CA ALA A 101 28.37 7.33 16.19
C ALA A 101 29.71 7.14 15.46
N GLN A 102 29.83 7.71 14.26
CA GLN A 102 31.04 7.64 13.47
C GLN A 102 32.17 8.50 14.04
N ALA A 103 31.87 9.72 14.52
CA ALA A 103 32.85 10.60 15.17
C ALA A 103 33.41 10.04 16.48
N ASN A 104 32.71 9.07 17.08
CA ASN A 104 33.11 8.38 18.31
C ASN A 104 33.48 6.91 18.09
N HIS A 105 33.53 6.45 16.84
CA HIS A 105 33.84 5.07 16.45
C HIS A 105 33.03 4.01 17.22
N LEU A 106 31.75 4.26 17.46
CA LEU A 106 30.89 3.36 18.22
C LEU A 106 30.55 2.12 17.38
N ALA A 107 31.05 0.95 17.80
CA ALA A 107 30.78 -0.33 17.15
C ALA A 107 29.30 -0.75 17.27
N ASN A 108 28.64 -0.34 18.35
CA ASN A 108 27.20 -0.49 18.53
C ASN A 108 26.58 0.86 18.89
N PRO A 109 25.93 1.55 17.94
CA PRO A 109 25.29 2.85 18.16
C PRO A 109 24.11 2.81 19.15
N ASN A 110 23.56 1.63 19.44
CA ASN A 110 22.46 1.48 20.40
C ASN A 110 22.94 1.24 21.84
N LEU A 111 24.26 1.22 22.06
CA LEU A 111 24.84 1.02 23.38
C LEU A 111 25.72 2.22 23.73
N ILE A 112 25.16 3.14 24.51
CA ILE A 112 25.89 4.24 25.17
C ILE A 112 25.61 4.17 26.67
N HIS A 113 26.58 4.56 27.48
CA HIS A 113 26.48 4.49 28.94
C HIS A 113 26.30 5.87 29.55
N VAL A 114 25.47 5.96 30.59
CA VAL A 114 25.31 7.19 31.37
C VAL A 114 26.67 7.66 31.90
N GLY A 115 27.02 8.91 31.63
CA GLY A 115 28.29 9.53 31.96
C GLY A 115 29.36 9.43 30.88
N GLN A 116 29.12 8.72 29.77
CA GLN A 116 30.01 8.63 28.61
C GLN A 116 30.12 9.98 27.89
N GLU A 117 31.32 10.39 27.47
CA GLU A 117 31.52 11.58 26.64
C GLU A 117 31.55 11.22 25.15
N LEU A 118 30.84 12.01 24.35
CA LEU A 118 30.69 11.87 22.91
C LEU A 118 31.15 13.13 22.20
N ARG A 119 32.02 12.97 21.22
CA ARG A 119 32.44 13.99 20.26
C ARG A 119 31.33 14.24 19.25
N VAL A 120 30.79 15.45 19.24
CA VAL A 120 29.68 15.87 18.39
C VAL A 120 30.22 16.79 17.30
N PRO A 121 30.12 16.40 16.02
CA PRO A 121 30.49 17.26 14.88
C PRO A 121 29.67 18.56 14.87
N GLY A 122 30.30 19.72 14.66
CA GLY A 122 29.66 21.03 14.80
C GLY A 122 28.53 21.28 13.79
N GLY A 123 27.30 21.51 14.28
CA GLY A 123 26.12 21.91 13.50
C GLY A 123 25.85 23.42 13.58
N GLY A 124 25.58 24.04 12.43
CA GLY A 124 25.15 25.44 12.34
C GLY A 124 23.64 25.58 12.64
N ALA A 125 23.33 26.47 13.59
CA ALA A 125 21.99 26.78 14.07
C ALA A 125 21.06 27.36 12.99
N ALA A 126 19.78 26.98 13.04
CA ALA A 126 18.69 27.72 12.37
C ALA A 126 18.10 28.77 13.32
N PRO A 127 17.85 30.02 12.89
CA PRO A 127 17.00 30.93 13.64
C PRO A 127 15.56 30.97 13.10
N VAL A 128 14.64 30.91 14.07
CA VAL A 128 13.30 31.53 14.24
C VAL A 128 12.62 32.21 13.04
N ARG A 129 11.32 31.90 12.90
CA ARG A 129 10.34 32.45 11.93
C ARG A 129 10.01 33.93 12.17
N THR A 130 9.89 34.69 11.09
CA THR A 130 8.99 35.86 10.97
C THR A 130 8.36 35.88 9.57
N GLU A 131 7.05 36.17 9.53
CA GLU A 131 6.18 36.22 8.35
C GLU A 131 6.55 37.34 7.36
N THR A 132 6.38 37.12 6.04
CA THR A 132 5.68 38.01 5.07
C THR A 132 5.91 37.56 3.60
N THR A 133 4.81 37.11 2.98
CA THR A 133 4.29 37.32 1.60
C THR A 133 5.12 37.05 0.31
N ALA A 134 4.61 36.07 -0.46
CA ALA A 134 4.54 35.89 -1.93
C ALA A 134 5.73 35.31 -2.74
N ALA A 135 5.67 33.99 -3.03
CA ALA A 135 5.24 33.40 -4.33
C ALA A 135 5.79 31.95 -4.48
N SER A 136 4.92 30.98 -4.77
CA SER A 136 5.17 29.51 -4.76
C SER A 136 5.11 28.90 -6.17
N PRO A 137 5.81 27.77 -6.43
CA PRO A 137 5.08 26.49 -6.42
C PRO A 137 5.77 25.34 -5.64
N ALA A 138 4.89 24.51 -5.08
CA ALA A 138 4.99 23.07 -4.79
C ALA A 138 6.09 22.59 -3.83
N THR A 139 5.84 22.73 -2.52
CA THR A 139 6.42 21.89 -1.48
C THR A 139 5.39 20.88 -0.99
N PHE A 140 5.83 19.62 -1.00
CA PHE A 140 5.23 18.47 -0.35
C PHE A 140 5.13 18.70 1.17
N VAL A 141 3.95 18.46 1.75
CA VAL A 141 3.79 18.30 3.20
C VAL A 141 3.71 16.81 3.49
N GLN A 142 4.73 16.34 4.21
CA GLN A 142 4.71 15.08 4.94
C GLN A 142 3.97 15.32 6.26
N THR A 143 2.75 14.78 6.40
CA THR A 143 2.10 14.59 7.71
C THR A 143 2.09 13.10 8.05
N GLN A 144 2.42 12.82 9.30
CA GLN A 144 2.55 11.49 9.89
C GLN A 144 1.27 10.65 9.80
N ALA A 145 1.50 9.35 9.60
CA ALA A 145 0.77 8.17 10.06
C ALA A 145 -0.57 8.41 10.80
N ALA A 146 -1.68 8.25 10.06
CA ALA A 146 -2.90 7.55 10.47
C ALA A 146 -3.88 7.45 9.27
N ASN A 147 -4.44 6.25 9.07
CA ASN A 147 -5.59 5.90 8.21
C ASN A 147 -5.44 5.84 6.67
N ARG A 148 -4.47 5.11 6.11
CA ARG A 148 -4.55 4.63 4.70
C ARG A 148 -5.34 3.32 4.65
N PRO A 149 -6.10 2.99 3.58
CA PRO A 149 -6.50 1.62 3.34
C PRO A 149 -5.26 0.84 2.89
N THR A 150 -4.70 0.12 3.84
CA THR A 150 -3.69 -0.93 3.75
C THR A 150 -4.44 -2.23 3.45
N GLY A 151 -3.98 -3.11 2.54
CA GLY A 151 -4.66 -4.41 2.35
C GLY A 151 -4.86 -4.95 0.93
N VAL A 152 -4.48 -4.24 -0.14
CA VAL A 152 -4.86 -4.66 -1.51
C VAL A 152 -3.70 -4.56 -2.49
N LEU A 153 -3.36 -5.71 -3.09
CA LEU A 153 -2.38 -5.78 -4.17
C LEU A 153 -2.73 -4.79 -5.30
N PRO A 154 -1.72 -4.12 -5.90
CA PRO A 154 -1.96 -3.24 -7.02
C PRO A 154 -2.52 -4.05 -8.18
N SER A 155 -3.53 -3.50 -8.84
CA SER A 155 -4.13 -4.16 -9.99
C SER A 155 -3.38 -3.83 -11.28
N THR A 156 -3.29 -4.82 -12.16
CA THR A 156 -2.66 -4.73 -13.48
C THR A 156 -3.65 -4.82 -14.64
N ALA A 157 -4.93 -4.88 -14.36
CA ALA A 157 -5.93 -4.96 -15.42
C ALA A 157 -5.99 -3.73 -16.29
N GLY A 158 -6.21 -3.95 -17.57
CA GLY A 158 -6.33 -2.87 -18.54
C GLY A 158 -5.03 -2.08 -18.71
N LEU A 159 -3.99 -2.37 -17.93
CA LEU A 159 -2.66 -1.84 -18.14
C LEU A 159 -2.06 -2.54 -19.35
N SER A 160 -1.42 -1.75 -20.21
CA SER A 160 -0.50 -2.29 -21.20
C SER A 160 0.69 -2.97 -20.52
N ALA A 161 1.45 -3.77 -21.28
CA ALA A 161 2.67 -4.40 -20.78
C ALA A 161 3.68 -3.36 -20.23
N SER A 162 3.81 -2.21 -20.90
CA SER A 162 4.68 -1.12 -20.46
C SER A 162 4.16 -0.44 -19.18
N GLN A 163 2.86 -0.17 -19.07
CA GLN A 163 2.30 0.39 -17.82
C GLN A 163 2.41 -0.58 -16.64
N THR A 164 2.23 -1.87 -16.91
CA THR A 164 2.42 -2.93 -15.91
C THR A 164 3.88 -2.98 -15.46
N TYR A 165 4.82 -2.87 -16.40
CA TYR A 165 6.24 -2.79 -16.09
C TYR A 165 6.58 -1.55 -15.26
N GLU A 166 6.12 -0.37 -15.66
CA GLU A 166 6.39 0.89 -14.94
C GLU A 166 5.83 0.89 -13.52
N LEU A 167 4.64 0.33 -13.31
CA LEU A 167 4.04 0.16 -11.98
C LEU A 167 4.97 -0.62 -11.06
N TYR A 168 5.44 -1.78 -11.51
CA TYR A 168 6.26 -2.67 -10.70
C TYR A 168 7.73 -2.25 -10.61
N ALA A 169 8.29 -1.68 -11.67
CA ALA A 169 9.57 -1.00 -11.64
C ALA A 169 9.54 0.16 -10.64
N GLY A 170 8.40 0.85 -10.50
CA GLY A 170 8.15 1.83 -9.45
C GLY A 170 8.39 1.27 -8.04
N TYR A 171 7.85 0.08 -7.73
CA TYR A 171 8.07 -0.58 -6.42
C TYR A 171 9.54 -0.90 -6.18
N VAL A 172 10.24 -1.43 -7.19
CA VAL A 172 11.69 -1.68 -7.11
C VAL A 172 12.47 -0.38 -6.92
N ASN A 173 12.08 0.70 -7.61
CA ASN A 173 12.76 1.99 -7.52
C ASN A 173 12.50 2.71 -6.19
N ALA A 174 11.31 2.56 -5.60
CA ALA A 174 10.96 3.16 -4.33
C ALA A 174 11.55 2.39 -3.14
N TYR A 175 11.42 1.06 -3.14
CA TYR A 175 11.65 0.22 -1.96
C TYR A 175 12.83 -0.75 -2.11
N GLY A 176 13.35 -0.94 -3.33
CA GLY A 176 14.52 -1.77 -3.59
C GLY A 176 15.83 -1.10 -3.14
N SER A 177 16.88 -1.92 -2.96
CA SER A 177 18.24 -1.44 -2.72
C SER A 177 18.85 -0.81 -3.98
N ALA A 178 20.01 -0.16 -3.84
CA ALA A 178 20.73 0.40 -4.98
C ALA A 178 21.11 -0.69 -6.01
N GLU A 179 21.46 -1.87 -5.54
CA GLU A 179 21.81 -3.04 -6.35
C GLU A 179 20.60 -3.58 -7.11
N ALA A 180 19.43 -3.66 -6.49
CA ALA A 180 18.20 -4.06 -7.17
C ALA A 180 17.84 -3.09 -8.31
N LYS A 181 17.99 -1.78 -8.08
CA LYS A 181 17.76 -0.74 -9.10
C LYS A 181 18.78 -0.82 -10.23
N ALA A 182 20.05 -1.05 -9.89
CA ALA A 182 21.12 -1.20 -10.87
C ALA A 182 20.92 -2.45 -11.74
N ASP A 183 20.53 -3.59 -11.15
CA ASP A 183 20.21 -4.81 -11.89
C ASP A 183 19.03 -4.59 -12.85
N LEU A 184 17.94 -3.96 -12.39
CA LEU A 184 16.79 -3.66 -13.26
C LEU A 184 17.19 -2.74 -14.43
N ALA A 185 17.95 -1.67 -14.16
CA ALA A 185 18.44 -0.74 -15.17
C ALA A 185 19.41 -1.39 -16.17
N ALA A 186 20.17 -2.40 -15.73
CA ALA A 186 21.05 -3.19 -16.58
C ALA A 186 20.32 -4.27 -17.41
N GLY A 187 18.99 -4.34 -17.34
CA GLY A 187 18.20 -5.35 -18.05
C GLY A 187 18.35 -6.75 -17.45
N ARG A 188 18.81 -6.86 -16.20
CA ARG A 188 18.78 -8.12 -15.45
C ARG A 188 17.41 -8.33 -14.85
N GLN A 189 17.07 -9.60 -14.61
CA GLN A 189 15.83 -9.94 -13.94
C GLN A 189 15.89 -9.57 -12.45
N VAL A 190 14.88 -8.86 -11.98
CA VAL A 190 14.64 -8.54 -10.57
C VAL A 190 13.32 -9.14 -10.16
N ILE A 191 13.26 -9.70 -8.94
CA ILE A 191 12.05 -10.30 -8.40
C ILE A 191 11.43 -9.31 -7.42
N LEU A 192 10.14 -9.02 -7.56
CA LEU A 192 9.36 -8.21 -6.65
C LEU A 192 8.34 -9.10 -5.95
N GLY A 193 8.24 -8.99 -4.63
CA GLY A 193 7.19 -9.60 -3.81
C GLY A 193 6.32 -8.50 -3.25
N LEU A 194 5.01 -8.63 -3.43
CA LEU A 194 3.99 -7.76 -2.85
C LEU A 194 3.20 -8.62 -1.88
N ARG A 195 3.40 -8.33 -0.59
CA ARG A 195 2.77 -9.04 0.53
C ARG A 195 1.55 -8.30 1.02
N THR A 196 0.49 -9.03 1.30
CA THR A 196 -0.63 -8.63 2.16
C THR A 196 -0.49 -9.32 3.52
N ASP A 197 -0.72 -8.60 4.61
CA ASP A 197 -0.65 -9.15 5.96
C ASP A 197 -1.85 -10.10 6.20
N THR A 198 -1.58 -11.41 6.14
CA THR A 198 -2.57 -12.46 6.32
C THR A 198 -2.28 -13.27 7.58
N ALA A 199 -3.33 -13.59 8.35
CA ALA A 199 -3.19 -14.37 9.58
C ALA A 199 -2.66 -15.80 9.30
N VAL A 200 -1.77 -16.30 10.16
CA VAL A 200 -1.09 -17.59 9.95
C VAL A 200 -2.06 -18.78 9.97
N ASN A 201 -3.23 -18.62 10.58
CA ASN A 201 -4.28 -19.63 10.66
C ASN A 201 -5.24 -19.65 9.45
N VAL A 202 -5.00 -18.82 8.43
CA VAL A 202 -5.82 -18.77 7.21
C VAL A 202 -5.97 -20.16 6.57
N ASN A 203 -7.15 -20.43 5.99
CA ASN A 203 -7.47 -21.70 5.35
C ASN A 203 -7.22 -22.92 6.28
N GLY A 204 -7.57 -22.78 7.56
CA GLY A 204 -7.34 -23.81 8.58
C GLY A 204 -5.87 -24.11 8.82
N GLY A 205 -5.01 -23.10 8.71
CA GLY A 205 -3.56 -23.23 8.91
C GLY A 205 -2.79 -23.77 7.72
N LYS A 206 -3.38 -23.82 6.51
CA LYS A 206 -2.74 -24.28 5.28
C LYS A 206 -2.11 -23.16 4.45
N GLY A 207 -2.30 -21.90 4.84
CA GLY A 207 -1.84 -20.72 4.10
C GLY A 207 -2.72 -20.37 2.90
N ALA A 208 -2.47 -19.19 2.33
CA ALA A 208 -3.21 -18.62 1.19
C ALA A 208 -2.24 -18.10 0.13
N TYR A 209 -2.60 -18.24 -1.15
CA TYR A 209 -1.84 -17.66 -2.26
C TYR A 209 -2.42 -16.29 -2.64
N ASP A 210 -2.46 -15.38 -1.68
CA ASP A 210 -3.03 -14.03 -1.75
C ASP A 210 -1.99 -12.94 -2.01
N ASP A 211 -0.69 -13.26 -1.94
CA ASP A 211 0.40 -12.38 -2.31
C ASP A 211 0.69 -12.44 -3.82
N ARG A 212 1.54 -11.51 -4.29
CA ARG A 212 2.01 -11.50 -5.67
C ARG A 212 3.53 -11.49 -5.76
N VAL A 213 4.07 -12.44 -6.52
CA VAL A 213 5.47 -12.42 -6.96
C VAL A 213 5.53 -12.02 -8.42
N VAL A 214 6.43 -11.11 -8.75
CA VAL A 214 6.59 -10.55 -10.09
C VAL A 214 8.05 -10.65 -10.52
N VAL A 215 8.30 -11.18 -11.71
CA VAL A 215 9.62 -11.14 -12.35
C VAL A 215 9.64 -9.99 -13.36
N LEU A 216 10.59 -9.07 -13.20
CA LEU A 216 10.73 -7.84 -13.97
C LEU A 216 12.04 -7.86 -14.74
N GLN A 217 12.04 -7.40 -15.99
CA GLN A 217 13.27 -7.20 -16.75
C GLN A 217 13.13 -6.03 -17.71
N ALA A 218 14.05 -5.07 -17.68
CA ALA A 218 14.10 -4.01 -18.68
C ALA A 218 14.50 -4.58 -20.05
N ASN A 219 13.87 -4.08 -21.12
CA ASN A 219 14.25 -4.41 -22.50
C ASN A 219 13.96 -3.21 -23.42
N ALA A 220 14.36 -3.31 -24.69
CA ALA A 220 14.22 -2.24 -25.67
C ALA A 220 12.76 -1.83 -25.97
N SER A 221 11.77 -2.61 -25.56
CA SER A 221 10.33 -2.38 -25.77
C SER A 221 9.61 -1.85 -24.53
N GLY A 222 10.34 -1.44 -23.49
CA GLY A 222 9.75 -0.91 -22.24
C GLY A 222 9.58 -1.94 -21.13
N GLY A 223 10.20 -3.13 -21.26
CA GLY A 223 10.31 -4.13 -20.19
C GLY A 223 9.33 -5.30 -20.30
N THR A 224 9.61 -6.38 -19.57
CA THR A 224 8.76 -7.57 -19.45
C THR A 224 8.39 -7.82 -18.00
N VAL A 225 7.16 -8.32 -17.81
CA VAL A 225 6.59 -8.67 -16.50
C VAL A 225 6.03 -10.08 -16.58
N THR A 226 6.25 -10.86 -15.53
CA THR A 226 5.50 -12.11 -15.31
C THR A 226 5.02 -12.16 -13.86
N GLU A 227 3.71 -12.30 -13.67
CA GLU A 227 3.06 -12.27 -12.37
C GLU A 227 2.68 -13.68 -11.92
N PHE A 228 2.80 -13.94 -10.62
CA PHE A 228 2.45 -15.19 -9.98
C PHE A 228 1.72 -14.94 -8.67
N SER A 229 0.62 -15.66 -8.44
CA SER A 229 0.05 -15.77 -7.09
C SER A 229 1.03 -16.52 -6.20
N ALA A 230 1.29 -15.97 -5.02
CA ALA A 230 2.28 -16.48 -4.09
C ALA A 230 1.77 -16.42 -2.64
N ASN A 231 2.49 -17.08 -1.75
CA ASN A 231 2.36 -16.95 -0.32
C ASN A 231 3.72 -16.56 0.25
N THR A 232 3.78 -15.52 1.06
CA THR A 232 4.98 -15.05 1.76
C THR A 232 4.86 -15.13 3.28
N GLU A 233 3.73 -15.62 3.77
CA GLU A 233 3.40 -15.81 5.18
C GLU A 233 3.70 -17.23 5.69
N PRO A 234 3.98 -17.41 6.99
CA PRO A 234 4.02 -18.73 7.60
C PRO A 234 2.60 -19.23 7.85
N SER A 235 2.42 -20.54 7.92
CA SER A 235 1.12 -21.12 8.26
C SER A 235 1.16 -21.89 9.58
N SER A 236 0.05 -21.85 10.32
CA SER A 236 -0.04 -22.38 11.69
C SER A 236 0.13 -23.90 11.79
N GLN A 237 0.10 -24.65 10.68
CA GLN A 237 0.45 -26.07 10.68
C GLN A 237 1.90 -26.34 11.11
N TYR A 238 2.76 -25.31 11.03
CA TYR A 238 4.16 -25.35 11.43
C TYR A 238 4.42 -24.76 12.81
N ASP A 239 3.39 -24.23 13.47
CA ASP A 239 3.47 -23.67 14.82
C ASP A 239 3.99 -24.74 15.80
N GLY A 240 4.95 -24.35 16.66
CA GLY A 240 5.64 -25.23 17.60
C GLY A 240 6.48 -26.35 16.97
N ARG A 241 6.57 -26.45 15.64
CA ARG A 241 7.35 -27.48 14.91
C ARG A 241 8.59 -26.92 14.25
N PHE A 242 8.52 -25.68 13.77
CA PHE A 242 9.58 -24.98 13.07
C PHE A 242 9.70 -23.57 13.66
N GLY A 243 10.92 -23.08 13.82
CA GLY A 243 11.19 -21.78 14.44
C GLY A 243 12.31 -21.84 15.46
N SER A 244 12.42 -20.78 16.26
CA SER A 244 13.33 -20.70 17.41
C SER A 244 12.59 -20.00 18.53
N ASP A 245 12.83 -20.41 19.77
CA ASP A 245 12.39 -19.67 20.96
C ASP A 245 13.21 -18.39 21.06
N PHE A 246 12.70 -17.36 20.42
CA PHE A 246 13.34 -16.06 20.23
C PHE A 246 13.12 -15.17 21.46
N ASN A 247 11.96 -15.27 22.11
CA ASN A 247 11.60 -14.42 23.25
C ASN A 247 11.92 -15.06 24.62
N GLY A 248 12.30 -16.34 24.65
CA GLY A 248 12.71 -17.09 25.84
C GLY A 248 11.53 -17.60 26.69
N ASP A 249 10.34 -17.73 26.12
CA ASP A 249 9.13 -18.15 26.82
C ASP A 249 8.86 -19.67 26.79
N GLY A 250 9.70 -20.42 26.07
CA GLY A 250 9.61 -21.87 25.92
C GLY A 250 8.72 -22.34 24.78
N ARG A 251 8.18 -21.43 23.95
CA ARG A 251 7.49 -21.73 22.69
C ARG A 251 8.39 -21.41 21.50
N LEU A 252 8.13 -22.02 20.35
CA LEU A 252 8.86 -21.71 19.11
C LEU A 252 8.04 -20.71 18.30
N GLU A 253 8.62 -19.56 17.96
CA GLU A 253 7.91 -18.57 17.15
C GLU A 253 7.98 -18.89 15.66
N LEU A 254 6.82 -18.80 15.01
CA LEU A 254 6.76 -18.76 13.55
C LEU A 254 7.33 -17.43 13.04
N GLY A 255 8.19 -17.53 12.03
CA GLY A 255 8.85 -16.38 11.43
C GLY A 255 8.54 -16.25 9.94
N ARG A 256 8.68 -15.03 9.44
CA ARG A 256 8.63 -14.69 8.01
C ARG A 256 9.76 -13.74 7.64
N MET A 257 10.15 -13.74 6.37
CA MET A 257 11.09 -12.73 5.86
C MET A 257 10.50 -11.33 6.07
N ALA A 258 11.27 -10.42 6.66
CA ALA A 258 10.92 -9.01 6.77
C ALA A 258 11.00 -8.35 5.39
N GLU A 259 10.23 -7.27 5.21
CA GLU A 259 10.32 -6.44 4.00
C GLU A 259 11.73 -5.87 3.78
N GLY A 260 12.04 -5.57 2.53
CA GLY A 260 13.34 -5.08 2.09
C GLY A 260 13.89 -5.85 0.91
N THR A 261 15.18 -5.64 0.61
CA THR A 261 15.86 -6.32 -0.49
C THR A 261 16.75 -7.45 0.03
N VAL A 262 16.59 -8.64 -0.54
CA VAL A 262 17.40 -9.82 -0.24
C VAL A 262 17.96 -10.39 -1.54
N SER A 263 19.26 -10.69 -1.56
CA SER A 263 19.88 -11.33 -2.72
C SER A 263 19.73 -12.85 -2.64
N PHE A 264 19.20 -13.45 -3.70
CA PHE A 264 18.94 -14.86 -3.86
C PHE A 264 19.82 -15.49 -4.94
N ARG A 265 20.05 -16.80 -4.83
CA ARG A 265 20.71 -17.61 -5.86
C ARG A 265 19.89 -18.86 -6.19
N LYS A 266 19.95 -19.32 -7.44
CA LYS A 266 19.46 -20.66 -7.81
C LYS A 266 20.22 -21.72 -7.03
N SER A 267 19.48 -22.68 -6.49
CA SER A 267 20.01 -23.79 -5.70
C SER A 267 19.06 -24.99 -5.80
N ARG A 268 19.41 -26.08 -5.11
CA ARG A 268 18.58 -27.27 -5.00
C ARG A 268 18.49 -27.69 -3.54
N SER A 269 17.31 -28.12 -3.12
CA SER A 269 17.01 -28.73 -1.84
C SER A 269 16.71 -30.22 -2.07
N ASP A 270 17.22 -31.07 -1.19
CA ASP A 270 16.97 -32.52 -1.28
C ASP A 270 15.48 -32.86 -1.12
N SER A 271 14.74 -32.07 -0.33
CA SER A 271 13.31 -32.29 -0.07
C SER A 271 12.38 -31.47 -0.95
N LEU A 272 12.81 -30.29 -1.40
CA LEU A 272 11.94 -29.34 -2.13
C LEU A 272 12.28 -29.22 -3.62
N GLY A 273 13.38 -29.84 -4.07
CA GLY A 273 13.83 -29.73 -5.46
C GLY A 273 14.45 -28.37 -5.76
N ASP A 274 14.07 -27.76 -6.87
CA ASP A 274 14.60 -26.46 -7.30
C ASP A 274 14.14 -25.35 -6.35
N VAL A 275 15.08 -24.53 -5.87
CA VAL A 275 14.80 -23.43 -4.93
C VAL A 275 15.62 -22.20 -5.24
N LEU A 276 15.12 -21.00 -4.89
CA LEU A 276 16.01 -19.87 -4.65
C LEU A 276 16.36 -19.81 -3.18
N ARG A 277 17.66 -19.64 -2.90
CA ARG A 277 18.19 -19.52 -1.54
C ARG A 277 18.80 -18.14 -1.29
N PRO A 278 18.56 -17.52 -0.13
CA PRO A 278 19.24 -16.30 0.27
C PRO A 278 20.77 -16.47 0.26
N THR A 279 21.48 -15.40 -0.07
CA THR A 279 22.94 -15.39 -0.17
C THR A 279 23.62 -14.80 1.07
N GLY A 280 22.85 -14.21 1.98
CA GLY A 280 23.35 -13.62 3.21
C GLY A 280 22.23 -13.39 4.23
N PRO A 281 22.56 -12.74 5.36
CA PRO A 281 21.61 -12.46 6.41
C PRO A 281 20.40 -11.67 5.92
N LEU A 282 19.23 -11.97 6.47
CA LEU A 282 17.98 -11.31 6.12
C LEU A 282 17.20 -10.94 7.38
N GLY A 283 16.43 -9.87 7.30
CA GLY A 283 15.51 -9.47 8.38
C GLY A 283 14.37 -10.48 8.50
N VAL A 284 13.95 -10.76 9.72
CA VAL A 284 12.85 -11.69 10.03
C VAL A 284 11.90 -11.04 11.02
N GLU A 285 10.61 -11.22 10.78
CA GLU A 285 9.52 -10.87 11.70
C GLU A 285 8.91 -12.16 12.26
N ARG A 286 8.41 -12.12 13.49
CA ARG A 286 7.92 -13.30 14.22
C ARG A 286 6.66 -12.98 15.01
N ASP A 287 5.78 -13.97 15.10
CA ASP A 287 4.62 -13.95 15.98
C ASP A 287 5.10 -14.29 17.40
N THR A 288 5.50 -13.26 18.15
CA THR A 288 6.07 -13.38 19.49
C THR A 288 5.04 -13.43 20.60
N ASN A 289 3.81 -13.02 20.30
CA ASN A 289 2.70 -13.07 21.25
C ASN A 289 1.79 -14.29 21.02
N HIS A 290 2.04 -15.07 19.96
CA HIS A 290 1.34 -16.28 19.55
C HIS A 290 -0.16 -16.04 19.29
N ASP A 291 -0.52 -14.86 18.81
CA ASP A 291 -1.91 -14.50 18.49
C ASP A 291 -2.34 -14.89 17.07
N GLY A 292 -1.39 -15.40 16.27
CA GLY A 292 -1.59 -15.82 14.91
C GLY A 292 -1.44 -14.70 13.88
N ARG A 293 -0.89 -13.55 14.26
CA ARG A 293 -0.51 -12.45 13.37
C ARG A 293 0.94 -12.05 13.63
N ILE A 294 1.55 -11.45 12.61
CA ILE A 294 2.90 -10.90 12.71
C ILE A 294 2.78 -9.41 12.44
N ASP A 295 2.62 -8.62 13.50
CA ASP A 295 2.29 -7.20 13.37
C ASP A 295 3.00 -6.30 14.40
N ALA A 296 2.52 -5.06 14.56
CA ALA A 296 3.12 -4.10 15.47
C ALA A 296 3.00 -4.49 16.96
N SER A 297 2.10 -5.43 17.28
CA SER A 297 1.97 -6.03 18.61
C SER A 297 3.07 -7.07 18.92
N ASP A 298 3.96 -7.35 17.95
CA ASP A 298 5.20 -8.12 18.09
C ASP A 298 6.46 -7.23 18.14
N PRO A 299 6.61 -6.33 19.13
CA PRO A 299 7.74 -5.40 19.18
C PRO A 299 9.08 -6.12 19.32
N ARG A 300 9.08 -7.38 19.81
CA ARG A 300 10.25 -8.25 19.91
C ARG A 300 10.37 -9.22 18.74
N GLY A 301 9.43 -9.25 17.79
CA GLY A 301 9.44 -10.19 16.67
C GLY A 301 10.48 -9.92 15.60
N LYS A 302 11.12 -8.74 15.62
CA LYS A 302 12.09 -8.32 14.62
C LYS A 302 13.51 -8.77 14.97
N GLY A 303 14.17 -9.44 14.02
CA GLY A 303 15.56 -9.88 14.16
C GLY A 303 16.23 -10.14 12.82
N GLN A 304 17.43 -10.73 12.84
CA GLN A 304 18.09 -11.24 11.64
C GLN A 304 18.16 -12.76 11.67
N SER A 305 17.95 -13.39 10.52
CA SER A 305 18.34 -14.79 10.30
C SER A 305 19.58 -14.87 9.42
N THR A 306 20.46 -15.81 9.75
CA THR A 306 21.69 -16.13 9.01
C THR A 306 21.69 -17.56 8.46
N ASP A 307 20.65 -18.35 8.76
CA ASP A 307 20.54 -19.77 8.40
C ASP A 307 20.10 -20.00 6.93
N ASN A 308 19.71 -18.93 6.23
CA ASN A 308 19.19 -18.95 4.86
C ASN A 308 18.02 -19.94 4.68
N SER A 309 17.16 -20.10 5.69
CA SER A 309 16.05 -21.06 5.71
C SER A 309 14.78 -20.58 4.99
N PHE A 310 14.64 -19.27 4.74
CA PHE A 310 13.53 -18.69 3.99
C PHE A 310 13.79 -18.77 2.47
N LEU A 311 13.17 -19.74 1.81
CA LEU A 311 13.44 -20.08 0.41
C LEU A 311 12.29 -19.66 -0.52
N PHE A 312 12.58 -19.52 -1.81
CA PHE A 312 11.55 -19.71 -2.85
C PHE A 312 11.44 -21.17 -3.23
N HIS A 313 10.24 -21.75 -3.17
CA HIS A 313 10.01 -23.13 -3.62
C HIS A 313 8.56 -23.37 -4.06
N ALA A 314 8.30 -24.53 -4.68
CA ALA A 314 6.95 -24.97 -4.95
C ALA A 314 6.22 -25.33 -3.65
N GLY A 315 5.04 -24.76 -3.44
CA GLY A 315 4.07 -25.22 -2.46
C GLY A 315 3.16 -26.31 -3.03
N GLY A 316 2.04 -26.60 -2.37
CA GLY A 316 0.97 -27.48 -2.87
C GLY A 316 -0.23 -26.70 -3.44
N ASN A 317 -1.16 -27.40 -4.12
CA ASN A 317 -2.32 -26.73 -4.75
C ASN A 317 -3.33 -26.14 -3.76
N GLY A 318 -3.45 -26.72 -2.56
CA GLY A 318 -4.36 -26.26 -1.50
C GLY A 318 -3.70 -26.12 -0.13
N ASN A 319 -2.38 -26.20 -0.10
CA ASN A 319 -1.54 -25.99 1.09
C ASN A 319 -0.25 -25.35 0.62
N THR A 320 0.06 -24.16 1.11
CA THR A 320 1.23 -23.39 0.67
C THR A 320 2.53 -24.07 1.12
N GLY A 321 2.46 -24.87 2.18
CA GLY A 321 3.60 -25.59 2.73
C GLY A 321 4.67 -24.64 3.28
N SER A 322 4.31 -23.39 3.57
CA SER A 322 5.25 -22.37 3.99
C SER A 322 5.37 -22.25 5.51
N ALA A 323 6.59 -22.39 6.02
CA ALA A 323 6.99 -21.97 7.37
C ALA A 323 7.64 -20.57 7.35
N GLY A 324 7.18 -19.68 6.46
CA GLY A 324 7.73 -18.34 6.21
C GLY A 324 8.49 -18.20 4.88
N CYS A 325 8.58 -19.28 4.11
CA CYS A 325 9.11 -19.32 2.75
C CYS A 325 8.20 -18.57 1.75
N GLN A 326 8.77 -18.28 0.59
CA GLN A 326 8.06 -17.67 -0.54
C GLN A 326 7.61 -18.82 -1.45
N THR A 327 6.32 -19.12 -1.45
CA THR A 327 5.81 -20.31 -2.14
C THR A 327 4.87 -19.96 -3.27
N LEU A 328 4.97 -20.71 -4.36
CA LEU A 328 4.10 -20.62 -5.52
C LEU A 328 3.44 -21.99 -5.74
N LYS A 329 2.26 -22.02 -6.37
CA LYS A 329 1.64 -23.30 -6.77
C LYS A 329 2.59 -24.10 -7.68
N PRO A 330 2.54 -25.44 -7.69
CA PRO A 330 3.47 -26.26 -8.46
C PRO A 330 3.61 -25.87 -9.95
N GLY A 331 2.49 -25.56 -10.61
CA GLY A 331 2.48 -25.13 -12.01
C GLY A 331 3.13 -23.75 -12.19
N ASP A 332 2.76 -22.80 -11.33
CA ASP A 332 3.28 -21.43 -11.34
C ASP A 332 4.78 -21.40 -11.01
N PHE A 333 5.22 -22.19 -10.02
CA PHE A 333 6.64 -22.31 -9.67
C PHE A 333 7.47 -22.85 -10.84
N ARG A 334 6.94 -23.81 -11.61
CA ARG A 334 7.62 -24.32 -12.80
C ARG A 334 7.76 -23.23 -13.86
N THR A 335 6.70 -22.46 -14.10
CA THR A 335 6.73 -21.33 -15.04
C THR A 335 7.70 -20.25 -14.57
N PHE A 336 7.67 -19.90 -13.28
CA PHE A 336 8.61 -19.00 -12.64
C PHE A 336 10.05 -19.46 -12.82
N TRP A 337 10.38 -20.68 -12.43
CA TRP A 337 11.73 -21.23 -12.48
C TRP A 337 12.32 -21.24 -13.89
N ASN A 338 11.52 -21.67 -14.87
CA ASN A 338 11.91 -21.66 -16.27
C ASN A 338 12.09 -20.22 -16.80
N GLY A 339 11.20 -19.31 -16.39
CA GLY A 339 11.26 -17.90 -16.75
C GLY A 339 12.49 -17.16 -16.23
N LEU A 340 13.12 -17.63 -15.15
CA LEU A 340 14.38 -17.09 -14.63
C LEU A 340 15.60 -17.36 -15.54
N GLY A 341 15.47 -18.21 -16.56
CA GLY A 341 16.50 -18.47 -17.57
C GLY A 341 17.87 -18.83 -16.99
N ASP A 342 18.94 -18.33 -17.61
CA ASP A 342 20.33 -18.63 -17.21
C ASP A 342 20.84 -17.74 -16.07
N GLN A 343 20.07 -16.73 -15.64
CA GLN A 343 20.47 -15.86 -14.55
C GLN A 343 20.57 -16.67 -13.24
N LYS A 344 21.70 -16.53 -12.54
CA LYS A 344 22.02 -17.35 -11.35
C LYS A 344 21.70 -16.67 -10.03
N THR A 345 21.73 -15.34 -10.01
CA THR A 345 21.47 -14.52 -8.82
C THR A 345 20.45 -13.44 -9.11
N PHE A 346 19.63 -13.12 -8.11
CA PHE A 346 18.49 -12.22 -8.24
C PHE A 346 18.41 -11.34 -6.99
N ASN A 347 18.14 -10.06 -7.17
CA ASN A 347 17.65 -9.24 -6.08
C ASN A 347 16.13 -9.46 -5.96
N TYR A 348 15.70 -9.82 -4.76
CA TYR A 348 14.29 -9.94 -4.38
C TYR A 348 13.92 -8.74 -3.51
N VAL A 349 13.05 -7.88 -4.02
CA VAL A 349 12.49 -6.75 -3.28
C VAL A 349 11.14 -7.20 -2.74
N LEU A 350 11.03 -7.35 -1.42
CA LEU A 350 9.78 -7.68 -0.74
C LEU A 350 9.20 -6.40 -0.15
N VAL A 351 7.96 -6.09 -0.51
CA VAL A 351 7.21 -4.93 -0.04
C VAL A 351 5.92 -5.41 0.59
N ASP A 352 5.68 -4.96 1.81
CA ASP A 352 4.39 -5.11 2.46
C ASP A 352 3.46 -3.98 1.98
N VAL A 353 2.44 -4.33 1.19
CA VAL A 353 1.50 -3.35 0.62
C VAL A 353 0.53 -2.81 1.67
N ASP A 354 0.55 -3.37 2.87
CA ASP A 354 -0.24 -2.92 4.00
C ASP A 354 0.56 -1.90 4.82
N ARG A 355 1.85 -1.71 4.53
CA ARG A 355 2.71 -0.71 5.18
C ARG A 355 3.14 0.38 4.23
N HIS A 356 3.14 0.09 2.92
CA HIS A 356 3.64 0.98 1.88
C HIS A 356 2.58 1.27 0.82
N ALA A 357 2.60 2.48 0.27
CA ALA A 357 1.75 2.78 -0.88
C ALA A 357 2.41 2.46 -2.22
N ALA A 358 1.56 2.26 -3.23
CA ALA A 358 1.99 2.19 -4.61
C ALA A 358 2.80 3.45 -5.00
N PRO A 359 4.02 3.30 -5.53
CA PRO A 359 4.83 4.41 -5.99
C PRO A 359 4.31 4.99 -7.31
N GLY A 360 4.57 6.28 -7.54
CA GLY A 360 4.27 6.97 -8.80
C GLY A 360 2.83 7.43 -9.00
N GLY A 361 1.97 7.39 -7.98
CA GLY A 361 0.58 7.87 -8.12
C GLY A 361 -0.27 7.04 -9.08
N ALA A 362 0.19 5.83 -9.45
CA ALA A 362 -0.62 4.85 -10.13
C ALA A 362 -1.70 4.36 -9.17
N THR A 363 -2.90 4.92 -9.30
CA THR A 363 -4.08 4.50 -8.55
C THR A 363 -4.35 3.03 -8.85
N PRO A 364 -4.57 2.15 -7.86
CA PRO A 364 -4.94 0.76 -8.11
C PRO A 364 -6.23 0.69 -8.93
N VAL A 365 -6.15 0.33 -10.20
CA VAL A 365 -7.32 0.12 -11.07
C VAL A 365 -7.65 -1.37 -11.08
N GLN A 366 -8.48 -1.85 -10.15
CA GLN A 366 -8.99 -3.24 -10.03
C GLN A 366 -9.28 -3.96 -11.38
N PRO A 367 -8.98 -5.27 -11.56
CA PRO A 367 -9.29 -5.99 -12.80
C PRO A 367 -10.71 -6.48 -12.99
N VAL A 368 -11.30 -6.02 -14.09
CA VAL A 368 -12.19 -6.80 -14.94
C VAL A 368 -11.40 -7.93 -15.62
N SER A 369 -11.42 -9.13 -15.02
CA SER A 369 -11.10 -10.41 -15.67
C SER A 369 -12.38 -11.03 -16.21
N ARG A 370 -12.34 -11.56 -17.44
CA ARG A 370 -13.53 -12.06 -18.16
C ARG A 370 -14.09 -13.40 -17.67
N ASP A 371 -13.47 -14.03 -16.66
CA ASP A 371 -13.96 -15.30 -16.08
C ASP A 371 -14.17 -15.25 -14.57
N ASN A 372 -14.16 -14.06 -13.96
CA ASN A 372 -14.51 -13.88 -12.55
C ASN A 372 -15.55 -12.77 -12.48
N VAL A 373 -16.81 -13.13 -12.20
CA VAL A 373 -17.86 -12.13 -12.01
C VAL A 373 -17.45 -11.26 -10.83
N GLN A 374 -17.10 -10.00 -11.09
CA GLN A 374 -16.80 -9.01 -10.06
C GLN A 374 -17.94 -9.05 -9.04
N LEU A 375 -17.61 -9.19 -7.75
CA LEU A 375 -18.61 -9.26 -6.70
C LEU A 375 -19.59 -8.08 -6.81
N GLY A 376 -20.88 -8.37 -6.94
CA GLY A 376 -21.92 -7.37 -7.13
C GLY A 376 -22.13 -6.94 -8.59
N ALA A 377 -21.42 -7.47 -9.59
CA ALA A 377 -21.59 -7.14 -11.01
C ALA A 377 -22.96 -7.52 -11.56
N LEU A 378 -23.55 -8.63 -11.09
CA LEU A 378 -24.92 -8.99 -11.43
C LEU A 378 -25.89 -7.93 -10.92
N SER A 379 -25.67 -7.44 -9.71
CA SER A 379 -26.52 -6.44 -9.07
C SER A 379 -26.25 -5.02 -9.60
N GLU A 380 -25.03 -4.73 -10.07
CA GLU A 380 -24.59 -3.41 -10.49
C GLU A 380 -25.50 -2.84 -11.58
N ARG A 381 -25.89 -3.66 -12.57
CA ARG A 381 -26.84 -3.25 -13.62
C ARG A 381 -28.17 -2.75 -13.06
N TYR A 382 -28.60 -3.27 -11.92
CA TYR A 382 -29.88 -2.95 -11.30
C TYR A 382 -29.77 -1.88 -10.20
N GLU A 383 -28.67 -1.86 -9.45
CA GLU A 383 -28.42 -0.87 -8.38
C GLU A 383 -27.95 0.47 -8.97
N THR A 384 -27.02 0.43 -9.92
CA THR A 384 -26.52 1.66 -10.55
C THR A 384 -27.44 2.13 -11.66
N GLY A 385 -28.22 1.24 -12.29
CA GLY A 385 -29.02 1.57 -13.48
C GLY A 385 -28.16 2.08 -14.64
N GLY A 386 -26.88 1.70 -14.70
CA GLY A 386 -25.91 2.20 -15.68
C GLY A 386 -25.35 3.60 -15.36
N ARG A 387 -25.60 4.12 -14.15
CA ARG A 387 -25.07 5.43 -13.71
C ARG A 387 -23.56 5.37 -13.53
N GLY A 388 -22.87 6.31 -14.17
CA GLY A 388 -21.43 6.48 -14.03
C GLY A 388 -21.04 7.03 -12.64
N PRO A 389 -19.76 6.93 -12.29
CA PRO A 389 -19.23 7.39 -10.99
C PRO A 389 -19.38 8.90 -10.77
N GLY A 390 -19.66 9.67 -11.82
CA GLY A 390 -19.92 11.10 -11.78
C GLY A 390 -21.39 11.49 -11.72
N THR A 391 -22.32 10.53 -11.66
CA THR A 391 -23.76 10.86 -11.60
C THR A 391 -24.10 11.60 -10.31
N VAL A 392 -24.85 12.70 -10.43
CA VAL A 392 -25.30 13.50 -9.30
C VAL A 392 -26.79 13.78 -9.45
N SER A 393 -27.60 13.49 -8.43
CA SER A 393 -29.03 13.80 -8.43
C SER A 393 -29.29 15.30 -8.23
N SER A 394 -30.50 15.77 -8.52
CA SER A 394 -30.88 17.16 -8.23
C SER A 394 -31.15 17.41 -6.73
N GLY A 395 -31.40 16.35 -5.94
CA GLY A 395 -31.80 16.44 -4.54
C GLY A 395 -33.17 17.10 -4.30
N ALA A 396 -33.94 17.37 -5.36
CA ALA A 396 -35.22 18.06 -5.26
C ALA A 396 -36.33 17.11 -4.78
N GLY A 397 -36.76 17.27 -3.52
CA GLY A 397 -37.87 16.50 -2.92
C GLY A 397 -37.44 15.22 -2.19
N ASP A 398 -36.16 14.87 -2.21
CA ASP A 398 -35.64 13.68 -1.53
C ASP A 398 -35.08 14.02 -0.14
N PRO A 399 -35.49 13.30 0.94
CA PRO A 399 -34.96 13.52 2.30
C PRO A 399 -33.43 13.38 2.39
N GLY A 400 -32.84 12.60 1.48
CA GLY A 400 -31.40 12.36 1.38
C GLY A 400 -30.59 13.50 0.77
N GLY A 401 -31.24 14.54 0.24
CA GLY A 401 -30.58 15.64 -0.44
C GLY A 401 -29.92 15.21 -1.75
N VAL A 402 -28.87 15.92 -2.16
CA VAL A 402 -28.12 15.57 -3.38
C VAL A 402 -27.35 14.27 -3.17
N SER A 403 -27.51 13.33 -4.10
CA SER A 403 -26.87 12.01 -4.09
C SER A 403 -25.79 11.90 -5.15
N TYR A 404 -24.70 11.20 -4.84
CA TYR A 404 -23.48 11.20 -5.62
C TYR A 404 -23.03 9.79 -6.03
N GLY A 405 -22.51 9.66 -7.25
CA GLY A 405 -21.86 8.44 -7.74
C GLY A 405 -22.80 7.36 -8.24
N SER A 406 -22.19 6.25 -8.67
CA SER A 406 -22.89 5.09 -9.27
C SER A 406 -23.92 4.49 -8.32
N TYR A 407 -23.65 4.51 -7.01
CA TYR A 407 -24.52 4.00 -5.95
C TYR A 407 -25.38 5.06 -5.27
N GLN A 408 -25.38 6.31 -5.78
CA GLN A 408 -26.21 7.41 -5.26
C GLN A 408 -26.05 7.63 -3.75
N LEU A 409 -24.81 7.89 -3.31
CA LEU A 409 -24.45 8.21 -1.93
C LEU A 409 -25.16 9.50 -1.47
N ALA A 410 -26.14 9.37 -0.58
CA ALA A 410 -26.96 10.47 -0.11
C ALA A 410 -26.16 11.48 0.74
N GLY A 411 -26.12 12.74 0.30
CA GLY A 411 -25.38 13.82 0.94
C GLY A 411 -25.84 14.14 2.37
N ASN A 412 -27.15 14.16 2.63
CA ASN A 412 -27.69 14.45 3.96
C ASN A 412 -27.38 13.35 5.00
N LEU A 413 -27.05 12.15 4.54
CA LEU A 413 -26.64 11.03 5.40
C LEU A 413 -25.11 11.00 5.63
N GLY A 414 -24.38 12.01 5.15
CA GLY A 414 -22.93 12.07 5.31
C GLY A 414 -22.16 11.02 4.50
N ARG A 415 -22.83 10.29 3.60
CA ARG A 415 -22.26 9.15 2.87
C ARG A 415 -21.12 9.57 1.93
N PRO A 416 -21.21 10.69 1.18
CA PRO A 416 -20.08 11.19 0.39
C PRO A 416 -18.86 11.52 1.28
N GLN A 417 -19.06 12.07 2.47
CA GLN A 417 -17.97 12.38 3.39
C GLN A 417 -17.36 11.11 3.99
N GLN A 418 -18.17 10.12 4.35
CA GLN A 418 -17.69 8.82 4.84
C GLN A 418 -16.85 8.10 3.77
N PHE A 419 -17.31 8.16 2.52
CA PHE A 419 -16.55 7.67 1.37
C PHE A 419 -15.22 8.42 1.20
N LEU A 420 -15.25 9.76 1.16
CA LEU A 420 -14.04 10.58 1.02
C LEU A 420 -13.08 10.44 2.21
N ALA A 421 -13.56 10.09 3.40
CA ALA A 421 -12.69 9.83 4.55
C ALA A 421 -11.89 8.52 4.42
N ASN A 422 -12.33 7.59 3.57
CA ASN A 422 -11.77 6.23 3.48
C ASN A 422 -11.40 5.89 2.02
N GLU A 423 -12.27 5.23 1.26
CA GLU A 423 -11.98 4.74 -0.10
C GLU A 423 -11.78 5.88 -1.11
N GLY A 424 -12.42 7.02 -0.88
CA GLY A 424 -12.26 8.25 -1.65
C GLY A 424 -11.15 9.17 -1.17
N ARG A 425 -10.32 8.75 -0.19
CA ARG A 425 -9.33 9.61 0.48
C ARG A 425 -8.32 10.25 -0.48
N ALA A 426 -8.01 9.58 -1.58
CA ALA A 426 -7.14 10.12 -2.63
C ALA A 426 -7.60 11.48 -3.18
N TRP A 427 -8.93 11.70 -3.24
CA TRP A 427 -9.51 12.92 -3.80
C TRP A 427 -10.06 13.89 -2.74
N ALA A 428 -10.05 13.51 -1.45
CA ALA A 428 -10.69 14.27 -0.39
C ALA A 428 -10.19 15.72 -0.28
N ALA A 429 -8.89 15.94 -0.50
CA ALA A 429 -8.29 17.28 -0.46
C ALA A 429 -8.81 18.22 -1.55
N GLU A 430 -9.23 17.71 -2.71
CA GLU A 430 -9.77 18.52 -3.81
C GLU A 430 -11.10 19.18 -3.46
N PHE A 431 -11.85 18.60 -2.52
CA PHE A 431 -13.13 19.14 -2.08
C PHE A 431 -12.98 20.31 -1.10
N GLY A 432 -11.82 20.48 -0.47
CA GLY A 432 -11.56 21.56 0.49
C GLY A 432 -12.64 21.66 1.57
N ALA A 433 -13.21 22.86 1.77
CA ALA A 433 -14.32 23.10 2.70
C ALA A 433 -15.71 22.91 2.07
N ALA A 434 -15.81 22.37 0.85
CA ALA A 434 -17.09 22.20 0.18
C ALA A 434 -17.91 21.07 0.82
N SER A 435 -19.19 21.34 1.06
CA SER A 435 -20.13 20.34 1.59
C SER A 435 -20.92 19.68 0.47
N PRO A 436 -21.33 18.40 0.59
CA PRO A 436 -22.27 17.79 -0.34
C PRO A 436 -23.54 18.62 -0.49
N GLY A 437 -24.08 18.64 -1.71
CA GLY A 437 -25.16 19.53 -2.12
C GLY A 437 -24.70 20.90 -2.61
N SER A 438 -23.48 21.34 -2.29
CA SER A 438 -22.95 22.60 -2.82
C SER A 438 -22.54 22.49 -4.29
N ALA A 439 -22.54 23.63 -4.99
CA ALA A 439 -22.09 23.71 -6.38
C ALA A 439 -20.62 23.34 -6.54
N SER A 440 -19.76 23.78 -5.62
CA SER A 440 -18.32 23.47 -5.61
C SER A 440 -18.05 21.99 -5.37
N PHE A 441 -18.75 21.36 -4.42
CA PHE A 441 -18.63 19.92 -4.17
C PHE A 441 -19.07 19.12 -5.40
N THR A 442 -20.20 19.50 -6.01
CA THR A 442 -20.73 18.83 -7.19
C THR A 442 -19.83 18.97 -8.41
N ALA A 443 -19.25 20.15 -8.63
CA ALA A 443 -18.30 20.37 -9.71
C ALA A 443 -17.04 19.51 -9.52
N THR A 444 -16.50 19.47 -8.31
CA THR A 444 -15.30 18.68 -7.96
C THR A 444 -15.55 17.19 -8.15
N TRP A 445 -16.69 16.68 -7.67
CA TRP A 445 -17.08 15.27 -7.84
C TRP A 445 -17.15 14.87 -9.32
N LYS A 446 -17.78 15.70 -10.15
CA LYS A 446 -17.87 15.46 -11.61
C LYS A 446 -16.51 15.55 -12.29
N ALA A 447 -15.65 16.49 -11.88
CA ALA A 447 -14.31 16.65 -12.42
C ALA A 447 -13.44 15.42 -12.15
N ILE A 448 -13.46 14.89 -10.92
CA ILE A 448 -12.76 13.65 -10.55
C ILE A 448 -13.29 12.47 -11.37
N ALA A 449 -14.62 12.32 -11.44
CA ALA A 449 -15.23 11.25 -12.22
C ALA A 449 -14.93 11.32 -13.72
N ALA A 450 -14.73 12.52 -14.28
CA ALA A 450 -14.33 12.70 -15.67
C ALA A 450 -12.84 12.42 -15.89
N ARG A 451 -12.00 12.79 -14.91
CA ARG A 451 -10.54 12.63 -14.97
C ARG A 451 -10.11 11.18 -14.72
N GLU A 452 -10.75 10.50 -13.78
CA GLU A 452 -10.38 9.18 -13.28
C GLU A 452 -11.61 8.26 -13.11
N PRO A 453 -12.41 8.03 -14.17
CA PRO A 453 -13.70 7.34 -14.06
C PRO A 453 -13.58 5.95 -13.44
N GLU A 454 -12.64 5.13 -13.90
CA GLU A 454 -12.51 3.74 -13.45
C GLU A 454 -12.05 3.66 -11.98
N ALA A 455 -11.04 4.45 -11.60
CA ALA A 455 -10.54 4.47 -10.22
C ALA A 455 -11.61 5.00 -9.25
N PHE A 456 -12.33 6.04 -9.64
CA PHE A 456 -13.38 6.62 -8.80
C PHE A 456 -14.59 5.69 -8.66
N LYS A 457 -14.94 4.97 -9.73
CA LYS A 457 -15.97 3.92 -9.71
C LYS A 457 -15.55 2.75 -8.81
N ALA A 458 -14.32 2.27 -8.95
CA ALA A 458 -13.79 1.19 -8.13
C ALA A 458 -13.77 1.54 -6.65
N ALA A 459 -13.38 2.77 -6.30
CA ALA A 459 -13.42 3.26 -4.93
C ALA A 459 -14.85 3.32 -4.37
N GLN A 460 -15.81 3.81 -5.16
CA GLN A 460 -17.22 3.80 -4.76
C GLN A 460 -17.75 2.38 -4.55
N HIS A 461 -17.36 1.45 -5.42
CA HIS A 461 -17.70 0.04 -5.31
C HIS A 461 -17.12 -0.60 -4.02
N ALA A 462 -15.84 -0.36 -3.72
CA ALA A 462 -15.18 -0.83 -2.49
C ALA A 462 -15.85 -0.28 -1.23
N TYR A 463 -16.28 0.99 -1.25
CA TYR A 463 -17.04 1.58 -0.14
C TYR A 463 -18.35 0.82 0.10
N ILE A 464 -19.07 0.45 -0.96
CA ILE A 464 -20.30 -0.33 -0.84
C ILE A 464 -20.01 -1.75 -0.33
N GLN A 465 -18.92 -2.37 -0.77
CA GLN A 465 -18.50 -3.67 -0.25
C GLN A 465 -18.35 -3.63 1.27
N ARG A 466 -17.50 -2.72 1.78
CA ARG A 466 -17.23 -2.61 3.22
C ARG A 466 -18.46 -2.24 4.04
N THR A 467 -19.30 -1.35 3.52
CA THR A 467 -20.42 -0.78 4.30
C THR A 467 -21.72 -1.54 4.17
N HIS A 468 -21.83 -2.47 3.22
CA HIS A 468 -23.04 -3.25 2.97
C HIS A 468 -22.75 -4.74 2.94
N TYR A 469 -21.95 -5.20 1.97
CA TYR A 469 -21.71 -6.62 1.78
C TYR A 469 -20.97 -7.26 2.96
N ASP A 470 -19.83 -6.70 3.38
CA ASP A 470 -19.01 -7.27 4.45
C ASP A 470 -19.77 -7.27 5.79
N VAL A 471 -20.54 -6.21 6.06
CA VAL A 471 -21.43 -6.13 7.23
C VAL A 471 -22.51 -7.23 7.16
N GLN A 472 -23.09 -7.47 5.99
CA GLN A 472 -24.10 -8.49 5.81
C GLN A 472 -23.52 -9.91 5.95
N VAL A 473 -22.31 -10.15 5.45
CA VAL A 473 -21.60 -11.43 5.64
C VAL A 473 -21.39 -11.68 7.13
N ALA A 474 -20.84 -10.70 7.86
CA ALA A 474 -20.62 -10.81 9.29
C ALA A 474 -21.94 -11.02 10.06
N HIS A 475 -23.00 -10.30 9.68
CA HIS A 475 -24.33 -10.44 10.29
C HIS A 475 -24.91 -11.85 10.10
N VAL A 476 -24.84 -12.40 8.89
CA VAL A 476 -25.34 -13.75 8.59
C VAL A 476 -24.51 -14.81 9.29
N GLN A 477 -23.18 -14.66 9.31
CA GLN A 477 -22.29 -15.57 10.02
C GLN A 477 -22.56 -15.56 11.52
N ALA A 478 -22.75 -14.40 12.13
CA ALA A 478 -23.09 -14.29 13.54
C ALA A 478 -24.46 -14.91 13.87
N ALA A 479 -25.44 -14.77 12.97
CA ALA A 479 -26.80 -15.27 13.21
C ALA A 479 -26.97 -16.77 12.94
N THR A 480 -26.19 -17.34 12.01
CA THR A 480 -26.44 -18.70 11.47
C THR A 480 -25.22 -19.61 11.47
N GLY A 481 -24.02 -19.06 11.66
CA GLY A 481 -22.75 -19.78 11.51
C GLY A 481 -22.29 -19.96 10.05
N LEU A 482 -23.11 -19.60 9.06
CA LEU A 482 -22.74 -19.70 7.65
C LEU A 482 -21.90 -18.49 7.22
N ASP A 483 -20.69 -18.76 6.72
CA ASP A 483 -19.89 -17.74 6.05
C ASP A 483 -20.29 -17.63 4.57
N LEU A 484 -21.02 -16.57 4.24
CA LEU A 484 -21.44 -16.27 2.86
C LEU A 484 -20.25 -16.01 1.91
N ALA A 485 -19.09 -15.56 2.42
CA ALA A 485 -17.91 -15.30 1.61
C ALA A 485 -17.30 -16.59 1.02
N THR A 486 -17.67 -17.75 1.57
CA THR A 486 -17.21 -19.07 1.09
C THR A 486 -18.12 -19.68 0.02
N ARG A 487 -19.28 -19.09 -0.26
CA ARG A 487 -20.31 -19.67 -1.14
C ARG A 487 -20.09 -19.35 -2.62
N SER A 488 -20.97 -19.81 -3.51
CA SER A 488 -20.90 -19.50 -4.94
C SER A 488 -20.90 -18.00 -5.21
N ALA A 489 -20.26 -17.59 -6.31
CA ALA A 489 -20.24 -16.20 -6.75
C ALA A 489 -21.69 -15.65 -6.95
N ALA A 490 -22.61 -16.49 -7.43
CA ALA A 490 -24.01 -16.12 -7.59
C ALA A 490 -24.67 -15.78 -6.25
N LEU A 491 -24.45 -16.59 -5.21
CA LEU A 491 -25.00 -16.31 -3.89
C LEU A 491 -24.36 -15.06 -3.26
N LYS A 492 -23.05 -14.84 -3.47
CA LYS A 492 -22.38 -13.60 -3.01
C LYS A 492 -22.97 -12.35 -3.67
N ASP A 493 -23.25 -12.39 -4.98
CA ASP A 493 -23.90 -11.29 -5.71
C ASP A 493 -25.33 -11.03 -5.23
N VAL A 494 -26.08 -12.09 -4.93
CA VAL A 494 -27.43 -11.97 -4.35
C VAL A 494 -27.36 -11.35 -2.95
N ALA A 495 -26.40 -11.75 -2.13
CA ALA A 495 -26.18 -11.17 -0.80
C ALA A 495 -25.79 -9.68 -0.90
N TRP A 496 -24.94 -9.32 -1.86
CA TRP A 496 -24.60 -7.92 -2.16
C TRP A 496 -25.85 -7.12 -2.50
N SER A 497 -26.64 -7.52 -3.51
CA SER A 497 -27.87 -6.79 -3.88
C SER A 497 -28.83 -6.65 -2.70
N THR A 498 -28.99 -7.72 -1.93
CA THR A 498 -29.88 -7.74 -0.77
C THR A 498 -29.43 -6.73 0.29
N SER A 499 -28.13 -6.65 0.57
CA SER A 499 -27.56 -5.69 1.52
C SER A 499 -27.67 -4.23 1.06
N VAL A 500 -27.49 -3.96 -0.24
CA VAL A 500 -27.62 -2.60 -0.79
C VAL A 500 -29.07 -2.14 -0.75
N GLN A 501 -30.02 -3.01 -1.10
CA GLN A 501 -31.42 -2.64 -1.17
C GLN A 501 -32.12 -2.55 0.19
N HIS A 502 -31.82 -3.50 1.09
CA HIS A 502 -32.52 -3.63 2.37
C HIS A 502 -31.67 -3.19 3.56
N GLY A 503 -30.43 -2.76 3.33
CA GLY A 503 -29.47 -2.32 4.34
C GLY A 503 -28.49 -3.42 4.78
N PRO A 504 -27.33 -3.02 5.33
CA PRO A 504 -26.20 -3.89 5.68
C PRO A 504 -26.47 -5.01 6.70
N GLU A 505 -27.49 -4.87 7.54
CA GLU A 505 -27.81 -5.79 8.64
C GLU A 505 -29.19 -6.44 8.44
N THR A 506 -29.62 -6.55 7.18
CA THR A 506 -30.96 -7.06 6.89
C THR A 506 -31.10 -8.54 7.31
N ASN A 507 -32.22 -8.84 7.97
CA ASN A 507 -32.57 -10.21 8.34
C ASN A 507 -33.20 -11.01 7.19
N ALA A 508 -33.29 -10.46 5.97
CA ALA A 508 -33.89 -11.15 4.83
C ALA A 508 -33.18 -12.46 4.50
N ILE A 509 -31.83 -12.47 4.49
CA ILE A 509 -31.04 -13.68 4.20
C ILE A 509 -31.20 -14.71 5.32
N VAL A 510 -31.13 -14.28 6.59
CA VAL A 510 -31.31 -15.17 7.75
C VAL A 510 -32.69 -15.83 7.73
N LYS A 511 -33.75 -15.08 7.41
CA LYS A 511 -35.11 -15.64 7.27
C LYS A 511 -35.24 -16.60 6.10
N ALA A 512 -34.57 -16.33 4.98
CA ALA A 512 -34.53 -17.22 3.83
C ALA A 512 -33.82 -18.54 4.17
N MET A 513 -32.67 -18.48 4.84
CA MET A 513 -31.94 -19.67 5.30
C MET A 513 -32.79 -20.55 6.20
N ALA A 514 -33.45 -19.97 7.20
CA ALA A 514 -34.33 -20.73 8.09
C ALA A 514 -35.45 -21.48 7.34
N ARG A 515 -35.97 -20.92 6.23
CA ARG A 515 -36.97 -21.60 5.39
C ARG A 515 -36.37 -22.73 4.57
N VAL A 516 -35.18 -22.55 4.02
CA VAL A 516 -34.47 -23.58 3.25
C VAL A 516 -34.12 -24.76 4.15
N GLU A 517 -33.62 -24.49 5.35
CA GLU A 517 -33.22 -25.52 6.31
C GLU A 517 -34.44 -26.25 6.90
N ALA A 518 -35.57 -25.57 7.09
CA ALA A 518 -36.83 -26.22 7.46
C ALA A 518 -37.35 -27.21 6.40
N GLN A 519 -36.89 -27.12 5.15
CA GLN A 519 -37.19 -28.07 4.08
C GLN A 519 -36.17 -29.23 4.02
N GLY A 520 -35.22 -29.29 4.95
CA GLY A 520 -34.20 -30.33 5.02
C GLY A 520 -33.01 -30.11 4.09
N VAL A 521 -32.86 -28.93 3.49
CA VAL A 521 -31.70 -28.57 2.66
C VAL A 521 -30.69 -27.80 3.50
N SER A 522 -29.45 -28.27 3.53
CA SER A 522 -28.39 -27.83 4.44
C SER A 522 -27.21 -27.20 3.69
N PRO A 523 -26.38 -26.36 4.33
CA PRO A 523 -25.20 -25.79 3.69
C PRO A 523 -24.23 -26.82 3.08
N SER A 524 -24.21 -28.05 3.61
CA SER A 524 -23.42 -29.17 3.09
C SER A 524 -23.88 -29.68 1.72
N ASP A 525 -25.10 -29.35 1.27
CA ASP A 525 -25.63 -29.73 -0.05
C ASP A 525 -25.05 -28.85 -1.19
N GLY A 526 -24.07 -28.00 -0.87
CA GLY A 526 -23.26 -27.26 -1.86
C GLY A 526 -24.11 -26.40 -2.78
N GLN A 527 -23.98 -26.61 -4.09
CA GLN A 527 -24.68 -25.83 -5.12
C GLN A 527 -26.22 -25.95 -5.02
N ALA A 528 -26.74 -27.10 -4.55
CA ALA A 528 -28.18 -27.28 -4.35
C ALA A 528 -28.71 -26.37 -3.22
N TYR A 529 -27.94 -26.21 -2.15
CA TYR A 529 -28.24 -25.24 -1.10
C TYR A 529 -28.17 -23.81 -1.62
N ASP A 530 -27.14 -23.46 -2.39
CA ASP A 530 -27.02 -22.11 -2.97
C ASP A 530 -28.21 -21.77 -3.87
N ARG A 531 -28.66 -22.73 -4.69
CA ARG A 531 -29.86 -22.58 -5.52
C ARG A 531 -31.12 -22.39 -4.67
N ALA A 532 -31.31 -23.19 -3.64
CA ALA A 532 -32.46 -23.09 -2.74
C ALA A 532 -32.46 -21.74 -2.00
N LEU A 533 -31.29 -21.32 -1.51
CA LEU A 533 -31.13 -20.07 -0.79
C LEU A 533 -31.31 -18.85 -1.68
N ILE A 534 -30.79 -18.83 -2.91
CA ILE A 534 -31.05 -17.75 -3.87
C ILE A 534 -32.56 -17.59 -4.08
N ASN A 535 -33.28 -18.68 -4.35
CA ASN A 535 -34.74 -18.63 -4.51
C ASN A 535 -35.44 -18.09 -3.26
N ALA A 536 -35.09 -18.62 -2.09
CA ALA A 536 -35.69 -18.23 -0.83
C ALA A 536 -35.41 -16.75 -0.46
N ILE A 537 -34.23 -16.22 -0.79
CA ILE A 537 -33.90 -14.80 -0.60
C ILE A 537 -34.82 -13.93 -1.46
N TYR A 538 -34.99 -14.25 -2.74
CA TYR A 538 -35.88 -13.48 -3.60
C TYR A 538 -37.36 -13.64 -3.23
N ASP A 539 -37.77 -14.80 -2.71
CA ASP A 539 -39.12 -14.99 -2.17
C ASP A 539 -39.34 -14.15 -0.92
N GLU A 540 -38.34 -14.05 -0.04
CA GLU A 540 -38.40 -13.18 1.13
C GLU A 540 -38.46 -11.70 0.72
N ARG A 541 -37.55 -11.25 -0.15
CA ARG A 541 -37.52 -9.86 -0.68
C ARG A 541 -38.84 -9.48 -1.37
N GLY A 542 -39.41 -10.41 -2.13
CA GLY A 542 -40.66 -10.25 -2.88
C GLY A 542 -41.94 -10.57 -2.12
N LYS A 543 -41.87 -10.89 -0.82
CA LYS A 543 -43.06 -11.31 -0.06
C LYS A 543 -44.11 -10.19 -0.01
N ARG A 544 -45.37 -10.59 -0.03
CA ARG A 544 -46.51 -9.68 0.02
C ARG A 544 -47.13 -9.63 1.40
N ASP A 545 -47.63 -8.47 1.80
CA ASP A 545 -48.41 -8.31 3.02
C ASP A 545 -49.89 -8.62 2.79
N ALA A 546 -50.72 -8.43 3.82
CA ALA A 546 -52.17 -8.70 3.74
C ALA A 546 -52.92 -7.83 2.72
N SER A 547 -52.35 -6.68 2.32
CA SER A 547 -52.91 -5.81 1.27
C SER A 547 -52.51 -6.25 -0.14
N GLY A 548 -51.64 -7.26 -0.27
CA GLY A 548 -51.07 -7.70 -1.54
C GLY A 548 -49.90 -6.84 -2.02
N GLY A 549 -49.52 -5.79 -1.27
CA GLY A 549 -48.32 -4.98 -1.53
C GLY A 549 -47.04 -5.67 -1.09
N LEU A 550 -45.87 -5.22 -1.56
CA LEU A 550 -44.58 -5.74 -1.12
C LEU A 550 -44.32 -5.36 0.34
N ALA A 551 -44.09 -6.36 1.19
CA ALA A 551 -44.01 -6.17 2.65
C ALA A 551 -42.81 -5.30 3.10
N TYR A 552 -41.74 -5.22 2.29
CA TYR A 552 -40.59 -4.36 2.57
C TYR A 552 -40.68 -2.95 1.98
N PHE A 553 -41.73 -2.67 1.20
CA PHE A 553 -41.91 -1.43 0.45
C PHE A 553 -43.29 -0.81 0.67
N THR A 554 -43.86 -0.98 1.86
CA THR A 554 -45.20 -0.51 2.22
C THR A 554 -45.36 1.02 2.10
N SER A 555 -44.27 1.77 2.22
CA SER A 555 -44.22 3.23 2.02
C SER A 555 -44.08 3.65 0.55
N SER A 556 -43.85 2.71 -0.37
CA SER A 556 -43.68 2.99 -1.81
C SER A 556 -45.00 2.91 -2.57
N SER A 557 -45.13 3.65 -3.68
CA SER A 557 -46.32 3.60 -4.53
C SER A 557 -46.51 2.21 -5.17
N ALA A 558 -47.74 1.86 -5.54
CA ALA A 558 -48.04 0.59 -6.20
C ALA A 558 -47.21 0.37 -7.48
N GLN A 559 -46.94 1.44 -8.24
CA GLN A 559 -46.11 1.39 -9.44
C GLN A 559 -44.64 1.08 -9.11
N VAL A 560 -44.09 1.69 -8.06
CA VAL A 560 -42.72 1.42 -7.58
C VAL A 560 -42.64 -0.03 -7.09
N GLN A 561 -43.61 -0.49 -6.30
CA GLN A 561 -43.66 -1.87 -5.82
C GLN A 561 -43.73 -2.88 -6.97
N ALA A 562 -44.52 -2.60 -8.03
CA ALA A 562 -44.59 -3.45 -9.22
C ALA A 562 -43.25 -3.50 -9.97
N SER A 563 -42.56 -2.36 -10.13
CA SER A 563 -41.24 -2.30 -10.76
C SER A 563 -40.19 -3.07 -9.96
N VAL A 564 -40.19 -2.94 -8.63
CA VAL A 564 -39.29 -3.67 -7.73
C VAL A 564 -39.55 -5.18 -7.80
N ALA A 565 -40.82 -5.60 -7.80
CA ALA A 565 -41.18 -7.02 -7.94
C ALA A 565 -40.72 -7.62 -9.27
N ALA A 566 -40.86 -6.88 -10.39
CA ALA A 566 -40.36 -7.33 -11.69
C ALA A 566 -38.83 -7.47 -11.69
N ARG A 567 -38.13 -6.49 -11.11
CA ARG A 567 -36.68 -6.51 -10.93
C ARG A 567 -36.21 -7.77 -10.16
N PHE A 568 -36.92 -8.17 -9.10
CA PHE A 568 -36.59 -9.41 -8.37
C PHE A 568 -36.74 -10.68 -9.21
N GLY A 569 -37.72 -10.72 -10.11
CA GLY A 569 -37.86 -11.84 -11.05
C GLY A 569 -36.68 -11.93 -12.02
N ASP A 570 -36.26 -10.79 -12.56
CA ASP A 570 -35.13 -10.72 -13.49
C ASP A 570 -33.80 -11.04 -12.81
N GLU A 571 -33.52 -10.42 -11.67
CA GLU A 571 -32.31 -10.69 -10.90
C GLU A 571 -32.21 -12.16 -10.48
N ARG A 572 -33.32 -12.76 -10.03
CA ARG A 572 -33.36 -14.18 -9.66
C ARG A 572 -32.98 -15.08 -10.82
N ARG A 573 -33.56 -14.83 -12.00
CA ARG A 573 -33.26 -15.61 -13.21
C ARG A 573 -31.77 -15.52 -13.57
N ASP A 574 -31.22 -14.32 -13.49
CA ASP A 574 -29.84 -14.08 -13.90
C ASP A 574 -28.83 -14.61 -12.85
N ALA A 575 -29.19 -14.58 -11.56
CA ALA A 575 -28.42 -15.22 -10.48
C ALA A 575 -28.39 -16.75 -10.61
N LEU A 576 -29.54 -17.37 -10.92
CA LEU A 576 -29.60 -18.81 -11.14
C LEU A 576 -28.83 -19.24 -12.40
N ALA A 577 -28.92 -18.45 -13.48
CA ALA A 577 -28.13 -18.68 -14.68
C ALA A 577 -26.62 -18.51 -14.44
N MET A 578 -26.23 -17.60 -13.54
CA MET A 578 -24.84 -17.46 -13.10
C MET A 578 -24.40 -18.65 -12.24
N LEU A 579 -25.27 -19.21 -11.41
CA LEU A 579 -24.99 -20.39 -10.60
C LEU A 579 -24.82 -21.66 -11.45
N ASP A 580 -25.52 -21.75 -12.59
CA ASP A 580 -25.49 -22.91 -13.51
C ASP A 580 -24.31 -22.92 -14.50
N ARG A 581 -23.52 -21.84 -14.55
CA ARG A 581 -22.27 -21.76 -15.33
C ARG A 581 -21.10 -22.29 -14.52
#